data_AF-A0A7X8XNH3-F1
#
_entry.id   AF-A0A7X8XNH3-F1
#
_cell.length_a   1.000
_cell.length_b   1.000
_cell.length_c   1.000
_cell.angle_alpha   90.00
_cell.angle_beta   90.00
_cell.angle_gamma   90.00
#
_symmetry.space_group_name_H-M   'P 1'
#
loop_
_entity.id
_entity.type
_entity.pdbx_description
1 polymer ?
#
loop_
_entity_poly.entity_id
_entity_poly.type
_entity_poly.pdbx_seq_one_letter_code
_entity_poly.pdbx_strand_id
1 'polypeptide(L)'
;MSKAPTMSIQNAFLEQFEKTRLDIEGRLLRLPESFRFLERFGDWPEDEAQRYLHAIPTFTALVRILVYSHRTVDALGERMARAGAPPDLNPATVGKVLMCFALAGFYRRTAKRTGDVQFAQEVTRIACLSALSPESLERVDWAVQALARGRHGGSQDWLAPALLLVVWLTGMESPARARRVMAFLDQFSGFVEAAGDAALENRIHMQFPW
;
A
#
# COMPACT_ATOMS: atom_id res chain seq x y z
N MET A 1 22.69 29.38 -35.14
CA MET A 1 21.69 28.42 -34.62
C MET A 1 22.38 27.52 -33.61
N SER A 2 22.24 27.81 -32.31
CA SER A 2 22.81 27.01 -31.23
C SER A 2 21.83 25.89 -30.89
N LYS A 3 22.18 24.63 -31.21
CA LYS A 3 21.51 23.47 -30.62
C LYS A 3 21.92 23.42 -29.16
N ALA A 4 21.01 23.80 -28.27
CA ALA A 4 21.17 23.52 -26.85
C ALA A 4 21.32 22.01 -26.66
N PRO A 5 22.22 21.55 -25.77
CA PRO A 5 22.33 20.13 -25.48
C PRO A 5 21.02 19.70 -24.80
N THR A 6 20.37 18.68 -25.37
CA THR A 6 19.28 17.95 -24.74
C THR A 6 19.85 17.25 -23.51
N MET A 7 19.95 17.98 -22.40
CA MET A 7 20.11 17.36 -21.09
C MET A 7 18.83 16.59 -20.81
N SER A 8 18.86 15.30 -21.11
CA SER A 8 17.99 14.30 -20.51
C SER A 8 18.16 14.44 -19.00
N ILE A 9 17.31 15.23 -18.35
CA ILE A 9 17.15 15.19 -16.89
C ILE A 9 16.63 13.78 -16.62
N GLN A 10 17.54 12.84 -16.31
CA GLN A 10 17.19 11.54 -15.79
C GLN A 10 16.29 11.77 -14.58
N ASN A 11 15.03 11.38 -14.70
CA ASN A 11 14.07 11.57 -13.64
C ASN A 11 14.38 10.55 -12.55
N ALA A 12 15.17 10.94 -11.55
CA ALA A 12 15.63 10.08 -10.46
C ALA A 12 14.47 9.33 -9.76
N PHE A 13 13.27 9.91 -9.75
CA PHE A 13 12.07 9.22 -9.29
C PHE A 13 11.73 8.03 -10.20
N LEU A 14 11.65 8.23 -11.53
CA LEU A 14 11.27 7.18 -12.48
C LEU A 14 12.31 6.05 -12.47
N GLU A 15 13.60 6.38 -12.32
CA GLU A 15 14.65 5.37 -12.19
C GLU A 15 14.50 4.55 -10.92
N GLN A 16 14.29 5.20 -9.78
CA GLN A 16 14.06 4.51 -8.51
C GLN A 16 12.76 3.69 -8.54
N PHE A 17 11.72 4.20 -9.20
CA PHE A 17 10.46 3.50 -9.41
C PHE A 17 10.66 2.24 -10.24
N GLU A 18 11.24 2.36 -11.44
CA GLU A 18 11.48 1.20 -12.32
C GLU A 18 12.39 0.17 -11.67
N LYS A 19 13.46 0.61 -10.99
CA LYS A 19 14.33 -0.29 -10.23
C LYS A 19 13.55 -1.07 -9.17
N THR A 20 12.67 -0.39 -8.44
CA THR A 20 11.85 -1.01 -7.38
C THR A 20 10.80 -1.94 -7.98
N ARG A 21 10.13 -1.52 -9.06
CA ARG A 21 9.13 -2.30 -9.78
C ARG A 21 9.72 -3.60 -10.30
N LEU A 22 10.88 -3.55 -10.95
CA LEU A 22 11.57 -4.71 -11.50
C LEU A 22 12.06 -5.69 -10.42
N ASP A 23 12.53 -5.20 -9.27
CA ASP A 23 12.90 -6.06 -8.14
C ASP A 23 11.68 -6.84 -7.59
N ILE A 24 10.53 -6.17 -7.47
CA ILE A 24 9.28 -6.80 -7.01
C ILE A 24 8.76 -7.79 -8.07
N GLU A 25 8.77 -7.41 -9.34
CA GLU A 25 8.38 -8.28 -10.46
C GLU A 25 9.25 -9.54 -10.50
N GLY A 26 10.57 -9.39 -10.36
CA GLY A 26 11.50 -10.51 -10.33
C GLY A 26 11.27 -11.47 -9.17
N ARG A 27 10.78 -10.98 -8.02
CA ARG A 27 10.37 -11.84 -6.89
C ARG A 27 9.03 -12.52 -7.17
N LEU A 28 8.05 -11.77 -7.64
CA LEU A 28 6.70 -12.27 -7.96
C LEU A 28 6.75 -13.44 -8.95
N LEU A 29 7.56 -13.33 -10.01
CA LEU A 29 7.71 -14.37 -11.02
C LEU A 29 8.35 -15.66 -10.48
N ARG A 30 9.04 -15.61 -9.34
CA ARG A 30 9.68 -16.76 -8.68
C ARG A 30 8.81 -17.38 -7.59
N LEU A 31 7.69 -16.75 -7.23
CA LEU A 31 6.77 -17.27 -6.22
C LEU A 31 5.96 -18.44 -6.79
N PRO A 32 6.04 -19.65 -6.20
CA PRO A 32 5.15 -20.75 -6.55
C PRO A 32 3.66 -20.38 -6.45
N GLU A 33 3.33 -19.46 -5.53
CA GLU A 33 1.98 -18.91 -5.34
C GLU A 33 1.45 -18.23 -6.61
N SER A 34 2.28 -17.54 -7.38
CA SER A 34 1.87 -16.88 -8.63
C SER A 34 1.40 -17.89 -9.67
N PHE A 35 2.12 -19.01 -9.81
CA PHE A 35 1.75 -20.09 -10.73
C PHE A 35 0.46 -20.77 -10.29
N ARG A 36 0.36 -21.16 -9.01
CA ARG A 36 -0.85 -21.80 -8.46
C ARG A 36 -2.09 -20.92 -8.58
N PHE A 37 -1.90 -19.61 -8.41
CA PHE A 37 -2.97 -18.64 -8.59
C PHE A 37 -3.47 -18.62 -10.03
N LEU A 38 -2.57 -18.60 -11.02
CA LEU A 38 -2.95 -18.70 -12.43
C LEU A 38 -3.55 -20.06 -12.80
N GLU A 39 -3.09 -21.16 -12.23
CA GLU A 39 -3.71 -22.48 -12.45
C GLU A 39 -5.16 -22.53 -11.95
N ARG A 40 -5.46 -21.80 -10.86
CA ARG A 40 -6.79 -21.80 -10.24
C ARG A 40 -7.73 -20.76 -10.84
N PHE A 41 -7.23 -19.58 -11.16
CA PHE A 41 -8.01 -18.42 -11.57
C PHE A 41 -7.71 -17.95 -12.99
N GLY A 42 -6.84 -18.64 -13.73
CA GLY A 42 -6.42 -18.24 -15.08
C GLY A 42 -7.54 -18.30 -16.12
N ASP A 43 -8.53 -19.17 -15.92
CA ASP A 43 -9.73 -19.26 -16.76
C ASP A 43 -10.84 -18.27 -16.37
N TRP A 44 -10.56 -17.34 -15.44
CA TRP A 44 -11.54 -16.32 -15.07
C TRP A 44 -11.87 -15.39 -16.25
N PRO A 45 -13.09 -14.83 -16.29
CA PRO A 45 -13.46 -13.87 -17.31
C PRO A 45 -12.45 -12.70 -17.38
N GLU A 46 -12.22 -12.20 -18.60
CA GLU A 46 -11.46 -10.96 -18.86
C GLU A 46 -9.99 -10.95 -18.39
N ASP A 47 -9.32 -12.11 -18.30
CA ASP A 47 -7.92 -12.23 -17.86
C ASP A 47 -7.67 -11.56 -16.49
N GLU A 48 -8.68 -11.51 -15.63
CA GLU A 48 -8.65 -10.71 -14.41
C GLU A 48 -7.51 -11.16 -13.47
N ALA A 49 -7.27 -12.47 -13.36
CA ALA A 49 -6.14 -13.01 -12.61
C ALA A 49 -4.78 -12.46 -13.09
N GLN A 50 -4.55 -12.46 -14.41
CA GLN A 50 -3.32 -11.91 -15.00
C GLN A 50 -3.23 -10.40 -14.75
N ARG A 51 -4.34 -9.68 -14.93
CA ARG A 51 -4.42 -8.24 -14.72
C ARG A 51 -4.00 -7.85 -13.29
N TYR A 52 -4.46 -8.56 -12.28
CA TYR A 52 -4.05 -8.32 -10.89
C TYR A 52 -2.57 -8.66 -10.66
N LEU A 53 -2.07 -9.78 -11.20
CA LEU A 53 -0.64 -10.10 -11.08
C LEU A 53 0.27 -9.05 -11.72
N HIS A 54 -0.11 -8.54 -12.90
CA HIS A 54 0.63 -7.46 -13.58
C HIS A 54 0.57 -6.12 -12.84
N ALA A 55 -0.51 -5.86 -12.12
CA ALA A 55 -0.66 -4.63 -11.34
C ALA A 55 0.24 -4.59 -10.08
N ILE A 56 0.54 -5.75 -9.47
CA ILE A 56 1.24 -5.83 -8.18
C ILE A 56 2.57 -5.05 -8.18
N PRO A 57 3.51 -5.25 -9.13
CA PRO A 57 4.80 -4.57 -9.08
C PRO A 57 4.67 -3.04 -9.16
N THR A 58 3.78 -2.54 -10.02
CA THR A 58 3.53 -1.10 -10.19
C THR A 58 2.92 -0.49 -8.93
N PHE A 59 1.84 -1.10 -8.43
CA PHE A 59 1.15 -0.63 -7.22
C PHE A 59 2.09 -0.61 -6.01
N THR A 60 2.77 -1.73 -5.74
CA THR A 60 3.62 -1.87 -4.57
C THR A 60 4.87 -0.99 -4.64
N ALA A 61 5.47 -0.79 -5.82
CA ALA A 61 6.58 0.14 -6.00
C ALA A 61 6.17 1.60 -5.75
N LEU A 62 5.01 2.03 -6.23
CA LEU A 62 4.47 3.37 -5.96
C LEU A 62 4.23 3.60 -4.48
N VAL A 63 3.54 2.67 -3.81
CA VAL A 63 3.31 2.74 -2.37
C VAL A 63 4.63 2.77 -1.63
N ARG A 64 5.60 1.91 -1.99
CA ARG A 64 6.91 1.86 -1.35
C ARG A 64 7.64 3.19 -1.44
N ILE A 65 7.67 3.83 -2.61
CA ILE A 65 8.33 5.14 -2.75
C ILE A 65 7.64 6.18 -1.89
N LEU A 66 6.30 6.20 -1.87
CA LEU A 66 5.55 7.14 -1.06
C LEU A 66 5.85 6.93 0.44
N VAL A 67 5.67 5.72 0.97
CA VAL A 67 5.71 5.46 2.42
C VAL A 67 7.10 5.58 3.02
N TYR A 68 8.16 5.41 2.24
CA TYR A 68 9.55 5.62 2.67
C TYR A 68 10.10 7.01 2.32
N SER A 69 9.28 7.91 1.76
CA SER A 69 9.69 9.30 1.54
C SER A 69 9.71 10.09 2.85
N HIS A 70 10.66 11.03 2.98
CA HIS A 70 10.73 11.93 4.13
C HIS A 70 9.43 12.70 4.33
N ARG A 71 8.80 13.16 3.24
CA ARG A 71 7.53 13.91 3.29
C ARG A 71 6.41 13.14 3.97
N THR A 72 6.33 11.83 3.78
CA THR A 72 5.32 11.00 4.44
C THR A 72 5.54 10.92 5.95
N VAL A 73 6.80 10.77 6.36
CA VAL A 73 7.18 10.74 7.78
C VAL A 73 6.90 12.10 8.42
N ASP A 74 7.25 13.20 7.74
CA ASP A 74 7.01 14.57 8.22
C ASP A 74 5.51 14.84 8.34
N ALA A 75 4.74 14.54 7.29
CA ALA A 75 3.29 14.73 7.28
C ALA A 75 2.59 13.95 8.41
N LEU A 76 3.01 12.71 8.65
CA LEU A 76 2.49 11.89 9.74
C LEU A 76 2.96 12.41 11.11
N GLY A 77 4.24 12.74 11.22
CA GLY A 77 4.88 13.28 12.43
C GLY A 77 4.19 14.55 12.91
N GLU A 78 3.87 15.48 12.02
CA GLU A 78 3.10 16.69 12.34
C GLU A 78 1.72 16.36 12.93
N ARG A 79 1.02 15.37 12.37
CA ARG A 79 -0.31 14.95 12.85
C ARG A 79 -0.22 14.30 14.23
N MET A 80 0.82 13.50 14.45
CA MET A 80 1.08 12.81 15.71
C MET A 80 1.56 13.76 16.81
N ALA A 81 2.40 14.74 16.48
CA ALA A 81 2.83 15.79 17.40
C ALA A 81 1.63 16.62 17.89
N ARG A 82 0.71 17.00 16.98
CA ARG A 82 -0.56 17.66 17.34
C ARG A 82 -1.48 16.78 18.19
N ALA A 83 -1.28 15.46 18.18
CA ALA A 83 -1.99 14.50 19.01
C ALA A 83 -1.30 14.24 20.38
N GLY A 84 -0.19 14.92 20.68
CA GLY A 84 0.57 14.70 21.91
C GLY A 84 1.22 13.32 21.97
N ALA A 85 1.54 12.73 20.81
CA ALA A 85 2.40 11.56 20.70
C ALA A 85 3.86 12.00 20.50
N PRO A 86 4.85 11.13 20.83
CA PRO A 86 6.26 11.43 20.58
C PRO A 86 6.48 11.79 19.11
N PRO A 87 7.22 12.88 18.81
CA PRO A 87 7.46 13.32 17.44
C PRO A 87 8.44 12.42 16.69
N ASP A 88 9.26 11.64 17.41
CA ASP A 88 10.33 10.84 16.85
C ASP A 88 9.82 9.50 16.30
N LEU A 89 9.20 9.58 15.13
CA LEU A 89 8.79 8.40 14.37
C LEU A 89 10.00 7.81 13.63
N ASN A 90 10.26 6.53 13.83
CA ASN A 90 11.24 5.82 13.02
C ASN A 90 10.73 5.68 11.56
N PRO A 91 11.42 6.26 10.55
CA PRO A 91 10.98 6.20 9.16
C PRO A 91 10.79 4.78 8.62
N ALA A 92 11.65 3.84 9.02
CA ALA A 92 11.55 2.46 8.60
C ALA A 92 10.30 1.80 9.18
N THR A 93 9.95 2.09 10.44
CA THR A 93 8.73 1.61 11.07
C THR A 93 7.49 2.21 10.41
N VAL A 94 7.48 3.52 10.15
CA VAL A 94 6.38 4.19 9.43
C VAL A 94 6.16 3.56 8.05
N GLY A 95 7.23 3.40 7.27
CA GLY A 95 7.17 2.77 5.95
C GLY A 95 6.59 1.35 6.00
N LYS A 96 7.04 0.52 6.96
CA LYS A 96 6.51 -0.84 7.17
C LYS A 96 5.00 -0.81 7.49
N VAL A 97 4.58 0.02 8.44
CA VAL A 97 3.19 0.12 8.90
C VAL A 97 2.27 0.56 7.76
N LEU A 98 2.64 1.61 7.04
CA LEU A 98 1.83 2.12 5.92
C LEU A 98 1.82 1.16 4.73
N MET A 99 2.90 0.43 4.48
CA MET A 99 2.90 -0.63 3.46
C MET A 99 1.91 -1.75 3.81
N CYS A 100 1.87 -2.20 5.07
CA CYS A 100 0.91 -3.19 5.53
C CYS A 100 -0.54 -2.68 5.40
N PHE A 101 -0.77 -1.41 5.75
CA PHE A 101 -2.07 -0.76 5.58
C PHE A 101 -2.50 -0.71 4.11
N ALA A 102 -1.60 -0.35 3.20
CA ALA A 102 -1.88 -0.29 1.77
C ALA A 102 -2.23 -1.66 1.18
N LEU A 103 -1.51 -2.72 1.56
CA LEU A 103 -1.80 -4.09 1.13
C LEU A 103 -3.13 -4.60 1.68
N ALA A 104 -3.48 -4.23 2.91
CA ALA A 104 -4.78 -4.56 3.48
C ALA A 104 -5.93 -3.77 2.80
N GLY A 105 -5.68 -2.53 2.37
CA GLY A 105 -6.59 -1.76 1.53
C GLY A 105 -6.78 -2.39 0.14
N PHE A 106 -5.69 -2.87 -0.46
CA PHE A 106 -5.71 -3.62 -1.72
C PHE A 106 -6.55 -4.90 -1.60
N TYR A 107 -6.36 -5.70 -0.55
CA TYR A 107 -7.23 -6.85 -0.25
C TYR A 107 -8.71 -6.47 -0.21
N ARG A 108 -9.07 -5.48 0.60
CA ARG A 108 -10.45 -5.04 0.77
C ARG A 108 -11.06 -4.60 -0.56
N ARG A 109 -10.30 -3.87 -1.38
CA ARG A 109 -10.72 -3.42 -2.70
C ARG A 109 -10.92 -4.60 -3.66
N THR A 110 -9.96 -5.51 -3.73
CA THR A 110 -10.03 -6.70 -4.59
C THR A 110 -11.25 -7.53 -4.22
N ALA A 111 -11.44 -7.86 -2.93
CA ALA A 111 -12.58 -8.64 -2.46
C ALA A 111 -13.93 -7.99 -2.81
N LYS A 112 -14.01 -6.65 -2.73
CA LYS A 112 -15.21 -5.90 -3.11
C LYS A 112 -15.46 -5.92 -4.62
N ARG A 113 -14.40 -5.83 -5.43
CA ARG A 113 -14.50 -5.76 -6.90
C ARG A 113 -14.82 -7.09 -7.53
N THR A 114 -14.11 -8.14 -7.11
CA THR A 114 -14.28 -9.48 -7.67
C THR A 114 -15.47 -10.22 -7.05
N GLY A 115 -15.93 -9.79 -5.87
CA GLY A 115 -16.92 -10.52 -5.09
C GLY A 115 -16.38 -11.84 -4.51
N ASP A 116 -15.08 -12.12 -4.66
CA ASP A 116 -14.44 -13.35 -4.23
C ASP A 116 -13.33 -13.05 -3.21
N VAL A 117 -13.60 -13.49 -1.98
CA VAL A 117 -12.70 -13.34 -0.84
C VAL A 117 -11.44 -14.18 -1.01
N GLN A 118 -11.55 -15.40 -1.56
CA GLN A 118 -10.42 -16.29 -1.74
C GLN A 118 -9.47 -15.75 -2.81
N PHE A 119 -10.01 -15.27 -3.93
CA PHE A 119 -9.23 -14.56 -4.94
C PHE A 119 -8.45 -13.39 -4.33
N ALA A 120 -9.14 -12.55 -3.55
CA ALA A 120 -8.52 -11.40 -2.91
C ALA A 120 -7.44 -11.78 -1.90
N GLN A 121 -7.65 -12.85 -1.13
CA GLN A 121 -6.65 -13.39 -0.19
C GLN A 121 -5.39 -13.85 -0.94
N GLU A 122 -5.54 -14.61 -2.03
CA GLU A 122 -4.41 -15.15 -2.77
C GLU A 122 -3.61 -14.07 -3.50
N VAL A 123 -4.28 -13.13 -4.19
CA VAL A 123 -3.59 -11.99 -4.84
C VAL A 123 -2.86 -11.13 -3.80
N THR A 124 -3.51 -10.83 -2.67
CA THR A 124 -2.88 -10.03 -1.62
C THR A 124 -1.71 -10.77 -1.00
N ARG A 125 -1.81 -12.08 -0.80
CA ARG A 125 -0.70 -12.90 -0.31
C ARG A 125 0.50 -12.82 -1.25
N ILE A 126 0.29 -12.90 -2.57
CA ILE A 126 1.35 -12.73 -3.57
C ILE A 126 1.96 -11.33 -3.50
N ALA A 127 1.14 -10.29 -3.36
CA ALA A 127 1.60 -8.92 -3.19
C ALA A 127 2.45 -8.74 -1.91
N CYS A 128 2.02 -9.33 -0.79
CA CYS A 128 2.75 -9.34 0.46
C CYS A 128 4.09 -10.05 0.33
N LEU A 129 4.11 -11.27 -0.21
CA LEU A 129 5.32 -12.08 -0.35
C LEU A 129 6.35 -11.44 -1.30
N SER A 130 5.89 -10.71 -2.32
CA SER A 130 6.78 -10.03 -3.27
C SER A 130 7.32 -8.70 -2.73
N ALA A 131 6.55 -7.97 -1.92
CA ALA A 131 6.89 -6.61 -1.50
C ALA A 131 7.45 -6.47 -0.07
N LEU A 132 7.10 -7.40 0.84
CA LEU A 132 7.44 -7.32 2.26
C LEU A 132 8.56 -8.30 2.67
N SER A 133 9.26 -7.97 3.76
CA SER A 133 10.14 -8.91 4.44
C SER A 133 9.32 -9.93 5.26
N PRO A 134 9.85 -11.13 5.56
CA PRO A 134 9.17 -12.11 6.40
C PRO A 134 8.67 -11.55 7.74
N GLU A 135 9.49 -10.74 8.42
CA GLU A 135 9.14 -10.04 9.67
C GLU A 135 7.89 -9.13 9.54
N SER A 136 7.65 -8.58 8.36
CA SER A 136 6.53 -7.67 8.12
C SER A 136 5.23 -8.40 7.75
N LEU A 137 5.30 -9.67 7.32
CA LEU A 137 4.14 -10.45 6.87
C LEU A 137 3.16 -10.78 8.00
N GLU A 138 3.67 -11.12 9.20
CA GLU A 138 2.85 -11.43 10.38
C GLU A 138 1.92 -10.28 10.78
N ARG A 139 2.24 -9.05 10.36
CA ARG A 139 1.51 -7.84 10.71
C ARG A 139 0.34 -7.56 9.78
N VAL A 140 0.35 -8.08 8.55
CA VAL A 140 -0.68 -7.80 7.55
C VAL A 140 -2.05 -8.36 7.94
N ASP A 141 -2.08 -9.57 8.49
CA ASP A 141 -3.33 -10.23 8.90
C ASP A 141 -4.10 -9.39 9.93
N TRP A 142 -3.39 -8.77 10.88
CA TRP A 142 -4.02 -7.91 11.88
C TRP A 142 -4.60 -6.62 11.25
N ALA A 143 -3.89 -6.04 10.27
CA ALA A 143 -4.38 -4.87 9.52
C ALA A 143 -5.61 -5.21 8.67
N VAL A 144 -5.62 -6.38 8.02
CA VAL A 144 -6.77 -6.89 7.26
C VAL A 144 -7.99 -7.06 8.18
N GLN A 145 -7.81 -7.64 9.36
CA GLN A 145 -8.91 -7.79 10.33
C GLN A 145 -9.45 -6.42 10.79
N ALA A 146 -8.57 -5.46 11.08
CA ALA A 146 -8.98 -4.11 11.47
C ALA A 146 -9.79 -3.41 10.37
N LEU A 147 -9.37 -3.53 9.10
CA LEU A 147 -10.05 -2.92 7.96
C LEU A 147 -11.33 -3.66 7.55
N ALA A 148 -11.38 -4.99 7.71
CA ALA A 148 -12.56 -5.80 7.40
C ALA A 148 -13.71 -5.61 8.39
N ARG A 149 -13.39 -5.30 9.66
CA ARG A 149 -14.39 -4.97 10.68
C ARG A 149 -15.05 -3.60 10.45
N GLY A 150 -14.44 -2.72 9.66
CA GLY A 150 -15.03 -1.44 9.28
C GLY A 150 -15.97 -1.59 8.08
N ARG A 151 -17.22 -2.03 8.30
CA ARG A 151 -18.27 -1.99 7.27
C ARG A 151 -18.73 -0.55 7.14
N HIS A 152 -18.92 -0.06 5.91
CA HIS A 152 -19.46 1.29 5.70
C HIS A 152 -20.91 1.34 6.22
N GLY A 153 -21.10 1.69 7.49
CA GLY A 153 -22.40 1.69 8.16
C GLY A 153 -22.29 1.78 9.69
N GLY A 154 -21.62 2.80 10.21
CA GLY A 154 -21.55 3.06 11.66
C GLY A 154 -20.64 4.24 11.99
N SER A 155 -20.95 5.01 13.04
CA SER A 155 -20.21 6.22 13.41
C SER A 155 -18.85 5.96 14.08
N GLN A 156 -18.44 4.70 14.26
CA GLN A 156 -17.18 4.31 14.94
C GLN A 156 -16.26 3.36 14.15
N ASP A 157 -16.68 2.87 12.97
CA ASP A 157 -15.94 1.86 12.19
C ASP A 157 -14.59 2.35 11.62
N TRP A 158 -14.39 3.67 11.60
CA TRP A 158 -13.16 4.32 11.13
C TRP A 158 -12.05 4.40 12.18
N LEU A 159 -12.35 4.15 13.46
CA LEU A 159 -11.36 4.27 14.54
C LEU A 159 -10.35 3.13 14.53
N ALA A 160 -10.75 1.93 14.12
CA ALA A 160 -9.89 0.74 14.23
C ALA A 160 -8.59 0.86 13.42
N PRO A 161 -8.59 1.29 12.14
CA PRO A 161 -7.36 1.40 11.36
C PRO A 161 -6.43 2.53 11.85
N ALA A 162 -7.01 3.63 12.36
CA ALA A 162 -6.25 4.73 12.96
C ALA A 162 -5.64 4.36 14.32
N LEU A 163 -6.40 3.63 15.15
CA LEU A 163 -5.91 3.12 16.42
C LEU A 163 -4.79 2.12 16.21
N LEU A 164 -4.96 1.20 15.25
CA LEU A 164 -3.92 0.26 14.82
C LEU A 164 -2.60 0.97 14.51
N LEU A 165 -2.64 1.99 13.65
CA LEU A 165 -1.45 2.73 13.28
C LEU A 165 -0.82 3.44 14.49
N VAL A 166 -1.62 4.08 15.35
CA VAL A 166 -1.10 4.74 16.56
C VAL A 166 -0.45 3.73 17.51
N VAL A 167 -1.06 2.57 17.72
CA VAL A 167 -0.51 1.50 18.58
C VAL A 167 0.79 0.98 18.01
N TRP A 168 0.87 0.72 16.70
CA TRP A 168 2.10 0.23 16.08
C TRP A 168 3.25 1.23 16.10
N LEU A 169 2.97 2.51 16.01
CA LEU A 169 4.01 3.54 15.99
C LEU A 169 4.42 4.02 17.38
N THR A 170 3.53 3.92 18.37
CA THR A 170 3.74 4.54 19.69
C THR A 170 3.63 3.58 20.86
N GLY A 171 3.13 2.36 20.64
CA GLY A 171 2.79 1.41 21.70
C GLY A 171 1.57 1.81 22.53
N MET A 172 0.91 2.93 22.22
CA MET A 172 -0.18 3.47 23.03
C MET A 172 -1.54 3.31 22.36
N GLU A 173 -2.51 2.83 23.12
CA GLU A 173 -3.92 2.80 22.72
C GLU A 173 -4.59 4.11 23.14
N SER A 174 -4.87 5.01 22.20
CA SER A 174 -5.60 6.25 22.49
C SER A 174 -6.60 6.60 21.39
N PRO A 175 -7.91 6.48 21.64
CA PRO A 175 -8.94 6.90 20.69
C PRO A 175 -8.84 8.39 20.33
N ALA A 176 -8.47 9.25 21.29
CA ALA A 176 -8.28 10.67 21.03
C ALA A 176 -7.14 10.93 20.03
N ARG A 177 -6.04 10.18 20.13
CA ARG A 177 -4.92 10.28 19.19
C ARG A 177 -5.25 9.69 17.83
N ALA A 178 -5.90 8.53 17.79
CA ALA A 178 -6.37 7.89 16.56
C ALA A 178 -7.23 8.85 15.71
N ARG A 179 -8.14 9.60 16.36
CA ARG A 179 -8.95 10.63 15.72
C ARG A 179 -8.16 11.73 15.01
N ARG A 180 -6.94 12.02 15.44
CA ARG A 180 -6.10 13.07 14.85
C ARG A 180 -5.29 12.57 13.66
N VAL A 181 -5.04 11.26 13.59
CA VAL A 181 -4.30 10.62 12.48
C VAL A 181 -5.22 10.12 11.36
N MET A 182 -6.51 9.99 11.64
CA MET A 182 -7.59 9.73 10.68
C MET A 182 -7.45 10.43 9.33
N ALA A 183 -7.38 11.78 9.32
CA ALA A 183 -7.36 12.53 8.07
C ALA A 183 -6.15 12.19 7.18
N PHE A 184 -5.02 11.81 7.80
CA PHE A 184 -3.86 11.32 7.07
C PHE A 184 -4.14 9.94 6.46
N LEU A 185 -4.77 9.03 7.22
CA LEU A 185 -5.14 7.71 6.71
C LEU A 185 -6.20 7.76 5.62
N ASP A 186 -7.15 8.69 5.69
CA ASP A 186 -8.15 8.89 4.64
C ASP A 186 -7.48 9.35 3.33
N GLN A 187 -6.56 10.32 3.42
CA GLN A 187 -5.77 10.78 2.26
C GLN A 187 -4.88 9.67 1.70
N PHE A 188 -4.20 8.92 2.56
CA PHE A 188 -3.36 7.81 2.17
C PHE A 188 -4.18 6.69 1.52
N SER A 189 -5.34 6.35 2.08
CA SER A 189 -6.26 5.35 1.52
C SER A 189 -6.75 5.79 0.14
N GLY A 190 -7.10 7.07 -0.03
CA GLY A 190 -7.48 7.63 -1.33
C GLY A 190 -6.37 7.46 -2.38
N PHE A 191 -5.11 7.71 -2.02
CA PHE A 191 -3.98 7.46 -2.90
C PHE A 191 -3.81 5.97 -3.22
N VAL A 192 -3.88 5.09 -2.22
CA VAL A 192 -3.76 3.63 -2.39
C VAL A 192 -4.79 3.11 -3.39
N GLU A 193 -6.03 3.59 -3.27
CA GLU A 193 -7.11 3.24 -4.19
C GLU A 193 -6.85 3.72 -5.62
N ALA A 194 -6.44 4.99 -5.79
CA ALA A 194 -6.15 5.55 -7.10
C ALA A 194 -4.93 4.89 -7.77
N ALA A 195 -3.89 4.58 -6.98
CA ALA A 195 -2.71 3.87 -7.45
C ALA A 195 -3.02 2.43 -7.86
N GLY A 196 -3.87 1.73 -7.11
CA GLY A 196 -4.33 0.38 -7.46
C GLY A 196 -5.12 0.36 -8.76
N ASP A 197 -6.00 1.35 -8.98
CA ASP A 197 -6.77 1.47 -10.22
C ASP A 197 -5.90 1.75 -11.43
N ALA A 198 -4.99 2.71 -11.30
CA ALA A 198 -4.05 3.00 -12.37
C ALA A 198 -3.21 1.77 -12.71
N ALA A 199 -2.71 1.04 -11.69
CA ALA A 199 -1.90 -0.15 -11.91
C ALA A 199 -2.69 -1.25 -12.64
N LEU A 200 -3.96 -1.47 -12.29
CA LEU A 200 -4.84 -2.40 -13.00
C LEU A 200 -5.10 -1.98 -14.46
N GLU A 201 -4.97 -0.70 -14.78
CA GLU A 201 -5.06 -0.19 -16.16
C GLU A 201 -3.70 -0.08 -16.87
N ASN A 202 -2.64 -0.68 -16.31
CA ASN A 202 -1.26 -0.55 -16.80
C ASN A 202 -0.76 0.90 -16.86
N ARG A 203 -1.21 1.74 -15.92
CA ARG A 203 -0.83 3.15 -15.77
C ARG A 203 -0.14 3.39 -14.42
N ILE A 204 0.57 4.51 -14.34
CA ILE A 204 1.26 4.95 -13.12
C ILE A 204 0.51 6.17 -12.56
N HIS A 205 0.09 6.10 -11.29
CA HIS A 205 -0.52 7.22 -10.59
C HIS A 205 0.54 8.11 -9.93
N MET A 206 0.73 9.33 -10.45
CA MET A 206 1.80 10.26 -10.05
C MET A 206 1.34 11.39 -9.13
N GLN A 207 0.07 11.40 -8.69
CA GLN A 207 -0.46 12.44 -7.81
C GLN A 207 -0.31 12.02 -6.34
N PHE A 208 0.82 12.37 -5.72
CA PHE A 208 1.04 12.08 -4.30
C PHE A 208 0.21 13.00 -3.39
N PRO A 209 -0.29 12.49 -2.25
CA PRO A 209 -1.23 13.22 -1.39
C PRO A 209 -0.62 14.37 -0.57
N TRP A 210 0.70 14.59 -0.61
CA TRP A 210 1.43 15.67 0.09
C TRP A 210 2.78 15.99 -0.57
#